data_AF-A0A5E4IM40-F1
#
_entry.id   AF-A0A5E4IM40-F1
#
_cell.length_a   1.000
_cell.length_b   1.000
_cell.length_c   1.000
_cell.angle_alpha   90.00
_cell.angle_beta   90.00
_cell.angle_gamma   90.00
#
_symmetry.space_group_name_H-M   'P 1'
#
loop_
_entity.id
_entity.type
_entity.pdbx_description
1 polymer ?
#
loop_
_entity_poly.entity_id
_entity_poly.type
_entity_poly.pdbx_seq_one_letter_code
_entity_poly.pdbx_strand_id
1 'polypeptide(L)'
;MIDINQLEEYKFFIDDTARFSERRQTISNIYMAVNSLLLTAIGLVVKDLAIQSYWNLFLTIPLVLAGIAVSLWWSQLIYRYKELVRFRIKVLRKMEDEMTNSIKMYHLEDELYPVDANGNPIPGKGLNLSDIEGMLPKLFIILYIICFIVVLLALVSGNFCRLT
;
A
#
# COMPACT_ATOMS: atom_id res chain seq x y z
N MET A 1 -28.28 -19.06 26.62
CA MET A 1 -28.44 -18.02 25.59
C MET A 1 -27.56 -16.88 26.05
N ILE A 2 -26.46 -16.61 25.34
CA ILE A 2 -25.57 -15.50 25.71
C ILE A 2 -26.33 -14.23 25.36
N ASP A 3 -26.75 -13.46 26.36
CA ASP A 3 -27.29 -12.12 26.17
C ASP A 3 -26.10 -11.22 25.80
N ILE A 4 -25.89 -11.02 24.51
CA ILE A 4 -24.83 -10.14 24.03
C ILE A 4 -25.33 -8.72 24.25
N ASN A 5 -24.72 -8.04 25.22
CA ASN A 5 -24.92 -6.62 25.41
C ASN A 5 -24.47 -5.90 24.12
N GLN A 6 -25.43 -5.38 23.34
CA GLN A 6 -25.17 -4.73 22.04
C GLN A 6 -24.10 -3.63 22.13
N LEU A 7 -24.02 -2.94 23.28
CA LEU A 7 -22.99 -1.94 23.53
C LEU A 7 -21.59 -2.55 23.69
N GLU A 8 -21.47 -3.71 24.34
CA GLU A 8 -20.19 -4.42 24.49
C GLU A 8 -19.72 -4.98 23.15
N GLU A 9 -20.63 -5.55 22.37
CA GLU A 9 -20.32 -6.01 21.01
C GLU A 9 -19.83 -4.85 20.15
N TYR A 10 -20.55 -3.73 20.14
CA TYR A 10 -20.15 -2.53 19.39
C TYR A 10 -18.78 -2.00 19.82
N LYS A 11 -18.50 -1.91 21.13
CA LYS A 11 -17.17 -1.52 21.64
C LYS A 11 -16.09 -2.48 21.15
N PHE A 12 -16.33 -3.78 21.20
CA PHE A 12 -15.37 -4.78 20.72
C PHE A 12 -15.09 -4.64 19.22
N PHE A 13 -16.13 -4.41 18.40
CA PHE A 13 -15.99 -4.20 16.96
C PHE A 13 -15.23 -2.90 16.62
N ILE A 14 -15.44 -1.82 17.38
CA ILE A 14 -14.65 -0.59 17.24
C ILE A 14 -13.18 -0.88 17.55
N ASP A 15 -12.89 -1.49 18.70
CA ASP A 15 -11.53 -1.77 19.13
C ASP A 15 -10.79 -2.68 18.15
N ASP A 16 -11.44 -3.73 17.64
CA ASP A 16 -10.85 -4.61 16.63
C ASP A 16 -10.61 -3.87 15.30
N THR A 17 -11.50 -2.96 14.91
CA THR A 17 -11.35 -2.14 13.69
C THR A 17 -10.22 -1.12 13.82
N ALA A 18 -10.04 -0.52 15.00
CA ALA A 18 -8.91 0.37 15.31
C ALA A 18 -7.58 -0.40 15.25
N ARG A 19 -7.48 -1.54 15.93
CA ARG A 19 -6.29 -2.43 15.89
C ARG A 19 -5.98 -2.91 14.48
N PHE A 20 -7.01 -3.18 13.67
CA PHE A 20 -6.83 -3.57 12.27
C PHE A 20 -6.21 -2.44 11.44
N SER A 21 -6.61 -1.19 11.67
CA SER A 21 -6.04 -0.01 11.02
C SER A 21 -4.58 0.21 11.44
N GLU A 22 -4.23 0.03 12.71
CA GLU A 22 -2.84 0.07 13.19
C GLU A 22 -1.96 -1.01 12.55
N ARG A 23 -2.50 -2.23 12.39
CA ARG A 23 -1.81 -3.32 11.69
C ARG A 23 -1.55 -2.96 10.22
N ARG A 24 -2.50 -2.31 9.53
CA ARG A 24 -2.31 -1.82 8.15
C ARG A 24 -1.14 -0.84 8.07
N GLN A 25 -1.05 0.10 9.02
CA GLN A 25 0.03 1.09 9.06
C GLN A 25 1.38 0.42 9.33
N THR A 26 1.43 -0.52 10.27
CA THR A 26 2.64 -1.31 10.57
C THR A 26 3.14 -2.05 9.33
N ILE A 27 2.25 -2.74 8.61
CA ILE A 27 2.65 -3.48 7.41
C ILE A 27 3.12 -2.52 6.31
N SER A 28 2.45 -1.38 6.14
CA SER A 28 2.88 -0.37 5.16
C SER A 28 4.28 0.18 5.47
N ASN A 29 4.60 0.38 6.75
CA ASN A 29 5.94 0.77 7.18
C ASN A 29 6.99 -0.30 6.86
N ILE A 30 6.67 -1.59 7.03
CA ILE A 30 7.56 -2.69 6.67
C ILE A 30 7.85 -2.67 5.15
N TYR A 31 6.83 -2.51 4.31
CA TYR A 31 7.03 -2.42 2.86
C TYR A 31 7.86 -1.20 2.45
N MET A 32 7.67 -0.04 3.08
CA MET A 32 8.52 1.12 2.85
C MET A 32 9.98 0.84 3.22
N ALA A 33 10.23 0.20 4.36
CA ALA A 33 11.58 -0.16 4.78
C ALA A 33 12.23 -1.15 3.81
N VAL A 34 11.52 -2.19 3.39
CA VAL A 34 12.03 -3.18 2.43
C VAL A 34 12.37 -2.54 1.09
N ASN A 35 11.48 -1.71 0.52
CA ASN A 35 11.76 -1.02 -0.74
C ASN A 35 12.92 -0.03 -0.62
N SER A 36 13.04 0.67 0.51
CA SER A 36 14.16 1.59 0.77
C SER A 36 15.49 0.84 0.87
N LEU A 37 15.51 -0.32 1.54
CA LEU A 37 16.67 -1.20 1.62
C LEU A 37 17.08 -1.71 0.23
N LEU A 38 16.11 -2.17 -0.56
CA LEU A 38 16.35 -2.65 -1.93
C LEU A 38 16.91 -1.54 -2.83
N LEU A 39 16.33 -0.34 -2.80
CA LEU A 39 16.85 0.81 -3.56
C LEU A 39 18.26 1.20 -3.12
N THR A 40 18.54 1.17 -1.82
CA THR A 40 19.88 1.43 -1.29
C THR A 40 20.87 0.38 -1.79
N ALA A 41 20.51 -0.90 -1.72
CA ALA A 41 21.34 -1.99 -2.23
C ALA A 41 21.60 -1.86 -3.74
N ILE A 42 20.57 -1.55 -4.54
CA ILE A 42 20.72 -1.27 -5.97
C ILE A 42 21.67 -0.08 -6.19
N GLY A 43 21.49 1.01 -5.44
CA GLY A 43 22.34 2.20 -5.54
C GLY A 43 23.82 1.92 -5.22
N LEU A 44 24.10 1.11 -4.21
CA LEU A 44 25.46 0.68 -3.86
C LEU A 44 26.07 -0.21 -4.95
N VAL A 45 25.32 -1.20 -5.43
CA VAL A 45 25.75 -2.10 -6.52
C VAL A 45 26.05 -1.29 -7.79
N VAL A 46 25.20 -0.32 -8.14
CA VAL A 46 25.42 0.56 -9.30
C VAL A 46 26.64 1.46 -9.10
N LYS A 47 26.80 2.07 -7.92
CA LYS A 47 27.90 3.00 -7.63
C LYS A 47 29.26 2.30 -7.60
N ASP A 48 29.37 1.18 -6.91
CA ASP A 48 30.65 0.49 -6.72
C ASP A 48 31.10 -0.27 -7.98
N LEU A 49 30.17 -0.58 -8.90
CA LEU A 49 30.42 -1.51 -10.02
C LEU A 49 30.29 -0.88 -11.41
N ALA A 50 29.88 0.39 -11.50
CA ALA A 50 29.92 1.20 -12.73
C ALA A 50 31.33 1.31 -13.36
N ILE A 51 32.39 0.83 -12.67
CA ILE A 51 33.78 1.02 -13.08
C ILE A 51 34.43 -0.28 -13.63
N GLN A 52 33.97 -1.51 -13.34
CA GLN A 52 34.79 -2.71 -13.72
C GLN A 52 34.13 -4.02 -14.23
N SER A 53 32.81 -4.29 -14.17
CA SER A 53 32.32 -5.59 -14.69
C SER A 53 30.83 -5.67 -15.09
N TYR A 54 30.56 -6.16 -16.30
CA TYR A 54 29.22 -6.48 -16.82
C TYR A 54 28.45 -7.52 -16.01
N TRP A 55 29.17 -8.44 -15.36
CA TRP A 55 28.55 -9.49 -14.55
C TRP A 55 27.78 -8.93 -13.36
N ASN A 56 28.24 -7.79 -12.85
CA ASN A 56 27.65 -7.10 -11.71
C ASN A 56 26.40 -6.29 -12.09
N LEU A 57 26.36 -5.73 -13.31
CA LEU A 57 25.15 -5.12 -13.86
C LEU A 57 24.05 -6.16 -14.07
N PHE A 58 24.42 -7.37 -14.51
CA PHE A 58 23.48 -8.48 -14.64
C PHE A 58 22.88 -8.88 -13.28
N LEU A 59 23.67 -8.88 -12.21
CA LEU A 59 23.21 -9.17 -10.85
C LEU A 59 22.21 -8.12 -10.30
N THR A 60 22.17 -6.92 -10.89
CA THR A 60 21.23 -5.86 -10.51
C THR A 60 19.80 -6.14 -11.01
N ILE A 61 19.66 -6.85 -12.13
CA ILE A 61 18.36 -7.19 -12.74
C ILE A 61 17.42 -7.93 -11.77
N PRO A 62 17.80 -9.06 -11.14
CA PRO A 62 16.92 -9.76 -10.21
C PRO A 62 16.54 -8.90 -8.99
N LEU A 63 17.42 -7.98 -8.56
CA LEU A 63 17.16 -7.09 -7.44
C LEU A 63 16.08 -6.05 -7.77
N VAL A 64 16.12 -5.51 -8.99
CA VAL A 64 15.08 -4.60 -9.51
C VAL A 64 13.75 -5.33 -9.68
N LEU A 65 13.76 -6.55 -10.24
CA LEU A 65 12.56 -7.36 -10.39
C LEU A 65 11.92 -7.70 -9.03
N ALA A 66 12.74 -8.01 -8.02
CA ALA A 66 12.28 -8.22 -6.66
C ALA A 66 11.59 -6.96 -6.09
N GLY A 67 12.18 -5.78 -6.31
CA GLY A 67 11.57 -4.50 -5.90
C GLY A 67 10.21 -4.23 -6.54
N ILE A 68 10.08 -4.51 -7.84
CA ILE A 68 8.79 -4.41 -8.56
C ILE A 68 7.77 -5.37 -7.96
N ALA A 69 8.15 -6.64 -7.75
CA ALA A 69 7.26 -7.65 -7.19
C ALA A 69 6.77 -7.27 -5.78
N VAL A 70 7.68 -6.81 -4.91
CA VAL A 70 7.36 -6.33 -3.56
C VAL A 70 6.39 -5.14 -3.61
N SER A 71 6.62 -4.19 -4.52
CA SER A 71 5.75 -3.03 -4.68
C SER A 71 4.36 -3.39 -5.22
N LEU A 72 4.26 -4.37 -6.13
CA LEU A 72 2.98 -4.89 -6.61
C LEU A 72 2.20 -5.60 -5.49
N TRP A 73 2.86 -6.44 -4.70
CA TRP A 73 2.24 -7.08 -3.54
C TRP A 73 1.76 -6.06 -2.52
N TRP A 74 2.54 -5.02 -2.25
CA TRP A 74 2.13 -3.93 -1.38
C TRP A 74 0.87 -3.22 -1.91
N SER A 75 0.82 -2.91 -3.21
CA SER A 75 -0.36 -2.31 -3.84
C SER A 75 -1.60 -3.20 -3.72
N GLN A 76 -1.45 -4.51 -3.95
CA GLN A 76 -2.56 -5.45 -3.80
C GLN A 76 -3.03 -5.55 -2.35
N LEU A 77 -2.08 -5.49 -1.41
CA LEU A 77 -2.37 -5.53 0.01
C LEU A 77 -3.19 -4.30 0.43
N ILE A 78 -2.76 -3.09 0.07
CA ILE A 78 -3.50 -1.84 0.34
C ILE A 78 -4.94 -1.93 -0.19
N TYR A 79 -5.12 -2.45 -1.42
CA TYR A 79 -6.46 -2.62 -1.99
C TYR A 79 -7.35 -3.54 -1.13
N ARG A 80 -6.83 -4.70 -0.72
CA ARG A 80 -7.56 -5.66 0.12
C ARG A 80 -7.89 -5.07 1.50
N TYR A 81 -6.96 -4.34 2.11
CA TYR A 81 -7.21 -3.64 3.37
C TYR A 81 -8.31 -2.58 3.21
N LYS A 82 -8.28 -1.80 2.13
CA LYS A 82 -9.32 -0.79 1.83
C LYS A 82 -10.71 -1.42 1.69
N GLU A 83 -10.80 -2.60 1.06
CA GLU A 83 -12.06 -3.33 0.94
C GLU A 83 -12.55 -3.86 2.30
N LEU A 84 -11.66 -4.44 3.11
CA LEU A 84 -12.06 -4.98 4.42
C LEU A 84 -12.45 -3.88 5.42
N VAL A 85 -11.74 -2.74 5.42
CA VAL A 85 -12.12 -1.58 6.24
C VAL A 85 -13.50 -1.07 5.84
N ARG A 86 -13.79 -0.96 4.52
CA ARG A 86 -15.13 -0.58 4.04
C ARG A 86 -16.21 -1.53 4.53
N PHE A 87 -15.96 -2.84 4.49
CA PHE A 87 -16.89 -3.83 5.02
C PHE A 87 -17.13 -3.65 6.52
N ARG A 88 -16.06 -3.47 7.31
CA ARG A 88 -16.14 -3.27 8.78
C ARG A 88 -16.92 -2.01 9.15
N ILE A 89 -16.66 -0.88 8.49
CA ILE A 89 -17.41 0.37 8.69
C ILE A 89 -18.89 0.16 8.33
N LYS A 90 -19.19 -0.55 7.24
CA LYS A 90 -20.58 -0.87 6.86
C LYS A 90 -21.30 -1.71 7.93
N VAL A 91 -20.61 -2.64 8.58
CA VAL A 91 -21.18 -3.41 9.70
C VAL A 91 -21.40 -2.51 10.91
N LEU A 92 -20.42 -1.68 11.28
CA LEU A 92 -20.55 -0.73 12.39
C LEU A 92 -21.74 0.23 12.20
N ARG A 93 -21.98 0.72 10.99
CA ARG A 93 -23.18 1.53 10.66
C ARG A 93 -24.47 0.79 10.92
N LYS A 94 -24.56 -0.48 10.49
CA LYS A 94 -25.74 -1.31 10.76
C LYS A 94 -25.97 -1.49 12.27
N MET A 95 -24.90 -1.67 13.05
CA MET A 95 -25.00 -1.74 14.51
C MET A 95 -25.48 -0.41 15.10
N GLU A 96 -24.99 0.73 14.59
CA GLU A 96 -25.45 2.06 15.00
C GLU A 96 -26.92 2.30 14.65
N ASP A 97 -27.43 1.74 13.55
CA ASP A 97 -28.83 1.84 13.16
C ASP A 97 -29.79 1.11 14.11
N GLU A 98 -29.33 0.04 14.75
CA GLU A 98 -30.09 -0.70 15.76
C GLU A 98 -30.04 -0.02 17.15
N MET A 99 -29.08 0.88 17.37
CA MET A 99 -28.93 1.59 18.64
C MET A 99 -29.82 2.84 18.73
N THR A 100 -30.78 2.81 19.66
CA THR A 100 -31.61 3.98 19.97
C THR A 100 -30.81 4.95 20.88
N ASN A 101 -30.81 6.25 20.56
CA ASN A 101 -30.08 7.32 21.29
C ASN A 101 -28.54 7.34 21.15
N SER A 102 -27.97 6.73 20.11
CA SER A 102 -26.56 6.92 19.74
C SER A 102 -26.37 8.14 18.85
N ILE A 103 -25.21 8.80 18.93
CA ILE A 103 -24.79 9.90 18.05
C ILE A 103 -24.56 9.40 16.60
N LYS A 104 -24.45 8.07 16.40
CA LYS A 104 -24.21 7.43 15.10
C LYS A 104 -22.98 8.00 14.38
N MET A 105 -21.83 7.91 15.03
CA MET A 105 -20.57 8.55 14.61
C MET A 105 -20.18 8.17 13.17
N TYR A 106 -20.36 6.91 12.77
CA TYR A 106 -19.99 6.47 11.42
C TYR A 106 -20.95 6.95 10.33
N HIS A 107 -22.14 7.42 10.69
CA HIS A 107 -23.04 8.16 9.79
C HIS A 107 -22.64 9.63 9.70
N LEU A 108 -22.21 10.25 10.80
CA LEU A 108 -21.67 11.62 10.77
C LEU A 108 -20.38 11.71 9.95
N GLU A 109 -19.59 10.64 9.93
CA GLU A 109 -18.38 10.55 9.10
C GLU A 109 -18.69 10.71 7.59
N ASP A 110 -19.92 10.43 7.14
CA ASP A 110 -20.34 10.64 5.75
C ASP A 110 -20.36 12.13 5.36
N GLU A 111 -20.39 13.07 6.32
CA GLU A 111 -20.20 14.50 6.04
C GLU A 111 -18.79 14.80 5.53
N LEU A 112 -17.78 14.07 6.02
CA LEU A 112 -16.39 14.18 5.58
C LEU A 112 -16.10 13.22 4.41
N TYR A 113 -16.78 12.09 4.34
CA TYR A 113 -16.58 11.05 3.34
C TYR A 113 -17.91 10.65 2.70
N PRO A 114 -18.45 11.47 1.80
CA PRO A 114 -19.74 11.20 1.20
C PRO A 114 -19.72 9.88 0.42
N VAL A 115 -20.73 9.06 0.71
CA VAL A 115 -20.96 7.77 0.06
C VAL A 115 -22.10 7.85 -0.96
N ASP A 116 -22.06 7.00 -1.98
CA ASP A 116 -23.13 6.82 -2.94
C ASP A 116 -24.33 6.05 -2.32
N ALA A 117 -25.41 5.90 -3.09
CA ALA A 117 -26.60 5.15 -2.64
C ALA A 117 -26.32 3.67 -2.34
N ASN A 118 -25.18 3.13 -2.77
CA ASN A 118 -24.74 1.76 -2.53
C ASN A 118 -23.80 1.65 -1.31
N GLY A 119 -23.46 2.78 -0.67
CA GLY A 119 -22.53 2.86 0.46
C GLY A 119 -21.06 2.86 0.05
N ASN A 120 -20.73 3.16 -1.22
CA ASN A 120 -19.36 3.31 -1.68
C ASN A 120 -18.90 4.77 -1.58
N PRO A 121 -17.67 5.05 -1.11
CA PRO A 121 -17.11 6.40 -1.11
C PRO A 121 -17.10 7.00 -2.52
N ILE A 122 -17.53 8.25 -2.66
CA ILE A 122 -17.54 8.95 -3.94
C ILE A 122 -16.10 9.37 -4.28
N PRO A 123 -15.53 8.94 -5.43
CA PRO A 123 -14.16 9.29 -5.80
C PRO A 123 -13.96 10.81 -5.85
N GLY A 124 -12.90 11.32 -5.22
CA GLY A 124 -12.57 12.75 -5.23
C GLY A 124 -13.41 13.62 -4.29
N LYS A 125 -14.37 13.05 -3.56
CA LYS A 125 -15.11 13.74 -2.49
C LYS A 125 -14.80 13.07 -1.16
N GLY A 126 -13.82 13.62 -0.45
CA GLY A 126 -13.34 13.16 0.85
C GLY A 126 -11.83 13.35 1.01
N LEU A 127 -11.30 13.05 2.19
CA LEU A 127 -9.87 13.22 2.51
C LEU A 127 -8.95 12.24 1.74
N ASN A 128 -9.51 11.24 1.03
CA ASN A 128 -8.82 10.32 0.13
C ASN A 128 -7.51 9.70 0.70
N LEU A 129 -7.45 9.49 2.01
CA LEU A 129 -6.24 9.02 2.70
C LEU A 129 -5.73 7.68 2.14
N SER A 130 -6.63 6.73 1.87
CA SER A 130 -6.27 5.45 1.26
C SER A 130 -5.79 5.58 -0.19
N ASP A 131 -6.20 6.63 -0.91
CA ASP A 131 -5.75 6.85 -2.28
C ASP A 131 -4.32 7.42 -2.29
N ILE A 132 -3.99 8.26 -1.30
CA ILE A 132 -2.63 8.73 -1.06
C ILE A 132 -1.72 7.56 -0.67
N GLU A 133 -2.16 6.68 0.25
CA GLU A 133 -1.41 5.46 0.60
C GLU A 133 -1.18 4.57 -0.63
N GLY A 134 -2.18 4.44 -1.50
CA GLY A 134 -2.06 3.69 -2.76
C GLY A 134 -1.13 4.32 -3.81
N MET A 135 -0.73 5.58 -3.63
CA MET A 135 0.24 6.26 -4.51
C MET A 135 1.67 5.86 -4.19
N LEU A 136 2.00 5.51 -2.94
CA LEU A 136 3.35 5.15 -2.52
C LEU A 136 3.91 3.92 -3.25
N PRO A 137 3.22 2.77 -3.33
CA PRO A 137 3.73 1.63 -4.10
C PRO A 137 3.95 1.96 -5.57
N LYS A 138 3.08 2.79 -6.17
CA LYS A 138 3.22 3.21 -7.57
C LYS A 138 4.49 4.03 -7.79
N LEU A 139 4.83 4.90 -6.85
CA LEU A 139 6.06 5.68 -6.88
C LEU A 139 7.28 4.74 -6.89
N PHE A 140 7.33 3.73 -6.01
CA PHE A 140 8.41 2.75 -6.02
C PHE A 140 8.48 1.94 -7.33
N ILE A 141 7.33 1.53 -7.88
CA ILE A 141 7.30 0.85 -9.20
C ILE A 141 7.93 1.74 -10.27
N ILE A 142 7.58 3.03 -10.32
CA ILE A 142 8.16 3.98 -11.28
C ILE A 142 9.68 4.08 -11.08
N LEU A 143 10.16 4.20 -9.84
CA LEU A 143 11.59 4.22 -9.55
C LEU A 143 12.31 2.95 -10.03
N TYR A 144 11.74 1.77 -9.77
CA TYR A 144 12.32 0.51 -10.24
C TYR A 144 12.31 0.39 -11.77
N ILE A 145 11.26 0.87 -12.45
CA ILE A 145 11.22 0.92 -13.93
C ILE A 145 12.32 1.83 -14.47
N ILE A 146 12.52 3.00 -13.88
CA ILE A 146 13.60 3.91 -14.26
C ILE A 146 14.97 3.23 -14.06
N CYS A 147 15.19 2.61 -12.90
CA CYS A 147 16.41 1.84 -12.63
C CYS A 147 16.62 0.72 -13.67
N PHE A 148 15.56 -0.01 -14.01
CA PHE A 148 15.60 -1.08 -15.00
C PHE A 148 16.02 -0.56 -16.38
N ILE A 149 15.42 0.54 -16.84
CA ILE A 149 15.76 1.17 -18.13
C ILE A 149 17.22 1.62 -18.15
N VAL A 150 17.69 2.25 -17.07
CA VAL A 150 19.09 2.71 -16.96
C VAL A 150 20.06 1.52 -17.04
N VAL A 151 19.79 0.43 -16.31
CA VAL A 151 20.62 -0.78 -16.36
C VAL A 151 20.60 -1.41 -17.76
N LEU A 152 19.44 -1.47 -18.41
CA LEU A 152 19.34 -1.99 -19.78
C LEU A 152 20.14 -1.15 -20.78
N LEU A 153 20.05 0.18 -20.72
CA LEU A 153 20.82 1.07 -21.60
C LEU A 153 22.33 0.93 -21.37
N ALA A 154 22.76 0.79 -20.11
CA ALA A 154 24.17 0.55 -19.77
C ALA A 154 24.67 -0.79 -20.33
N LEU A 155 23.85 -1.85 -20.28
CA LEU A 155 24.19 -3.15 -20.85
C LEU A 155 24.27 -3.11 -22.39
N VAL A 156 23.34 -2.43 -23.05
CA VAL A 156 23.31 -2.33 -24.53
C VAL A 156 24.50 -1.50 -25.05
N SER A 157 24.76 -0.34 -24.45
CA SER A 157 25.87 0.54 -24.85
C SER A 157 27.23 -0.12 -24.65
N GLY A 158 27.42 -0.85 -23.56
CA GLY A 158 28.66 -1.58 -23.32
C GLY A 158 28.91 -2.76 -24.28
N ASN A 159 27.85 -3.42 -24.75
CA ASN A 159 27.97 -4.44 -25.80
C ASN A 159 28.37 -3.85 -27.16
N PHE A 160 27.93 -2.62 -27.47
CA PHE A 160 28.23 -1.95 -28.73
C PHE A 160 29.72 -1.56 -28.85
N CYS A 161 30.36 -1.18 -27.74
CA CYS A 161 31.78 -0.78 -27.70
C CYS A 161 32.78 -1.95 -27.89
N ARG A 162 32.30 -3.21 -27.88
CA ARG A 162 33.15 -4.41 -27.98
C ARG A 162 33.20 -5.01 -29.40
N LEU A 163 32.37 -4.52 -30.32
CA LEU A 163 32.23 -5.02 -31.70
C LEU A 163 32.88 -4.11 -32.75
N THR A 164 33.35 -2.93 -32.36
CA THR A 164 34.17 -2.00 -33.16
C THR A 164 35.62 -2.05 -32.70
#